data_AF-A0A658BR97-F1
#
_entry.id   AF-A0A658BR97-F1
#
_cell.length_a   1.000
_cell.length_b   1.000
_cell.length_c   1.000
_cell.angle_alpha   90.00
_cell.angle_beta   90.00
_cell.angle_gamma   90.00
#
_symmetry.space_group_name_H-M   'P 1'
#
loop_
_entity.id
_entity.type
_entity.pdbx_description
1 polymer ?
#
loop_
_entity_poly.entity_id
_entity_poly.type
_entity_poly.pdbx_seq_one_letter_code
_entity_poly.pdbx_strand_id
1 'polypeptide(L)'
;IKEWQPGLLVVGLPFHLDGSEHEMTLRCRRFSRQLEGRFSLPVALVDERLSSAAASQDLRETGISGRRQKVMLDQVAAQLILQTYLDDKRHAAT
;
A
#
# COMPACT_ATOMS: atom_id res chain seq x y z
N ILE A 1 -5.44 -0.45 -15.70
CA ILE A 1 -4.99 0.80 -16.40
C ILE A 1 -5.85 1.10 -17.62
N LYS A 2 -5.80 0.30 -18.69
CA LYS A 2 -6.56 0.60 -19.93
C LYS A 2 -8.08 0.62 -19.76
N GLU A 3 -8.61 -0.30 -18.95
CA GLU A 3 -10.05 -0.41 -18.68
C GLU A 3 -10.57 0.73 -17.81
N TRP A 4 -10.02 0.86 -16.59
CA TRP A 4 -10.52 1.79 -15.57
C TRP A 4 -9.96 3.22 -15.66
N GLN A 5 -8.91 3.44 -16.45
CA GLN A 5 -8.29 4.75 -16.71
C GLN A 5 -8.08 5.62 -15.45
N PRO A 6 -7.36 5.12 -14.42
CA PRO A 6 -7.16 5.88 -13.19
C PRO A 6 -6.29 7.11 -13.46
N GLY A 7 -6.60 8.22 -12.79
CA GLY A 7 -5.78 9.44 -12.86
C GLY A 7 -4.49 9.38 -12.04
N LEU A 8 -4.34 8.38 -11.17
CA LEU A 8 -3.26 8.23 -10.17
C LEU A 8 -3.12 6.76 -9.78
N LEU A 9 -1.90 6.35 -9.44
CA LEU A 9 -1.64 5.09 -8.73
C LEU A 9 -1.17 5.36 -7.30
N VAL A 10 -1.41 4.41 -6.40
CA VAL A 10 -0.96 4.49 -5.00
C VAL A 10 -0.09 3.28 -4.70
N VAL A 11 1.07 3.51 -4.09
CA VAL A 11 2.01 2.48 -3.66
C VAL A 11 2.32 2.72 -2.19
N GLY A 12 2.19 1.70 -1.36
CA GLY A 12 2.57 1.82 0.03
C GLY A 12 4.08 1.64 0.24
N LEU A 13 4.57 2.25 1.31
CA LEU A 13 5.95 2.26 1.76
C LEU A 13 6.02 1.63 3.15
N PRO A 14 6.57 0.42 3.27
CA PRO A 14 6.84 -0.14 4.57
C PRO A 14 7.97 0.65 5.22
N PHE A 15 7.80 1.08 6.46
CA PHE A 15 8.85 1.60 7.32
C PHE A 15 8.87 0.81 8.62
N HIS A 16 9.97 0.88 9.35
CA HIS A 16 9.98 0.48 10.74
C HIS A 16 9.07 1.40 11.57
N LEU A 17 8.64 0.94 12.74
CA LEU A 17 7.76 1.71 13.62
C LEU A 17 8.40 3.05 14.05
N ASP A 18 9.73 3.09 14.15
CA ASP A 18 10.52 4.29 14.46
C ASP A 18 10.68 5.25 13.25
N GLY A 19 10.15 4.89 12.08
CA GLY A 19 10.23 5.67 10.85
C GLY A 19 11.49 5.42 10.02
N SER A 20 12.39 4.52 10.44
CA SER A 20 13.56 4.15 9.63
C SER A 20 13.17 3.32 8.40
N GLU A 21 13.97 3.44 7.32
CA GLU A 21 13.69 2.74 6.06
C GLU A 21 14.00 1.24 6.17
N HIS A 22 13.09 0.42 5.66
CA HIS A 22 13.32 -0.99 5.40
C HIS A 22 14.01 -1.15 4.03
N GLU A 23 14.75 -2.25 3.81
CA GLU A 23 15.23 -2.60 2.44
C GLU A 23 14.08 -2.63 1.40
N MET A 24 12.86 -2.99 1.85
CA MET A 24 11.68 -3.03 1.03
C MET A 24 11.18 -1.63 0.65
N THR A 25 11.40 -0.62 1.49
CA THR A 25 11.07 0.78 1.18
C THR A 25 11.76 1.20 -0.12
N LEU A 26 13.05 0.90 -0.25
CA LEU A 26 13.82 1.23 -1.46
C LEU A 26 13.29 0.49 -2.70
N ARG A 27 12.84 -0.77 -2.53
CA ARG A 27 12.23 -1.55 -3.61
C ARG A 27 10.87 -0.97 -4.02
N CYS A 28 10.02 -0.57 -3.08
CA CYS A 28 8.74 0.09 -3.35
C CYS A 28 8.94 1.44 -4.06
N ARG A 29 9.93 2.25 -3.63
CA ARG A 29 10.28 3.51 -4.32
C ARG A 29 10.78 3.29 -5.74
N ARG A 30 11.53 2.21 -5.99
CA ARG A 30 11.96 1.86 -7.36
C ARG A 30 10.76 1.44 -8.20
N PHE A 31 9.88 0.63 -7.64
CA PHE A 31 8.66 0.17 -8.30
C PHE A 31 7.73 1.34 -8.66
N SER A 32 7.55 2.32 -7.78
CA SER A 32 6.74 3.51 -8.09
C SER A 32 7.28 4.26 -9.31
N ARG A 33 8.59 4.50 -9.38
CA ARG A 33 9.23 5.14 -10.55
C ARG A 33 9.05 4.34 -11.84
N GLN A 34 9.08 3.01 -11.75
CA GLN A 34 8.80 2.14 -12.90
C GLN A 34 7.34 2.26 -13.37
N LEU A 35 6.39 2.37 -12.44
CA LEU A 35 4.98 2.60 -12.77
C LEU A 35 4.78 3.96 -13.44
N GLU A 36 5.39 5.02 -12.92
CA GLU A 36 5.36 6.37 -13.52
C GLU A 36 5.90 6.33 -14.96
N GLY A 37 7.09 5.76 -15.16
CA GLY A 37 7.70 5.67 -16.48
C GLY A 37 6.91 4.79 -17.47
N ARG A 38 6.30 3.70 -16.97
CA ARG A 38 5.56 2.76 -17.83
C ARG A 38 4.19 3.26 -18.23
N PHE A 39 3.49 3.96 -17.35
CA PHE A 39 2.09 4.33 -17.54
C PHE A 39 1.86 5.83 -17.69
N SER A 40 2.89 6.65 -17.46
CA SER A 40 2.79 8.12 -17.47
C SER A 40 1.69 8.66 -16.55
N LEU A 41 1.48 7.95 -15.43
CA LEU A 41 0.54 8.34 -14.39
C LEU A 41 1.32 8.75 -13.13
N PRO A 42 0.84 9.76 -12.39
CA PRO A 42 1.43 10.08 -11.09
C PRO A 42 1.28 8.90 -10.13
N VAL A 43 2.28 8.69 -9.29
CA VAL A 43 2.23 7.69 -8.22
C VAL A 43 2.37 8.36 -6.85
N ALA A 44 1.36 8.20 -6.00
CA ALA A 44 1.44 8.59 -4.61
C ALA A 44 2.08 7.49 -3.76
N LEU A 45 2.96 7.89 -2.85
CA LEU A 45 3.57 6.99 -1.86
C LEU A 45 2.87 7.19 -0.51
N VAL A 46 2.46 6.10 0.12
CA VAL A 46 1.73 6.11 1.40
C VAL A 46 2.53 5.36 2.46
N ASP A 47 2.61 5.91 3.65
CA ASP A 47 3.30 5.27 4.78
C ASP A 47 2.45 4.12 5.37
N GLU A 48 3.01 2.91 5.43
CA GLU A 48 2.33 1.69 5.90
C GLU A 48 2.57 1.34 7.38
N ARG A 49 3.18 2.21 8.20
CA ARG A 49 3.58 1.90 9.59
C ARG A 49 2.46 1.36 10.50
N LEU A 50 1.22 1.76 10.26
CA LEU A 50 0.08 1.42 11.12
C LEU A 50 -0.84 0.31 10.56
N SER A 51 -0.67 -0.09 9.30
CA SER A 51 -1.63 -0.99 8.63
C SER A 51 -1.23 -2.46 8.68
N SER A 52 0.06 -2.77 8.70
CA SER A 52 0.57 -4.13 8.49
C SER A 52 0.63 -4.99 9.76
N ALA A 53 0.92 -4.38 10.93
CA ALA A 53 0.97 -5.09 12.21
C ALA A 53 -0.43 -5.52 12.72
N ALA A 54 -1.40 -4.61 12.65
CA ALA A 54 -2.79 -4.89 13.04
C ALA A 54 -3.46 -5.92 12.11
N ALA A 55 -3.32 -5.75 10.79
CA ALA A 55 -3.91 -6.68 9.81
C ALA A 55 -3.33 -8.11 9.89
N SER A 56 -2.05 -8.25 10.25
CA SER A 56 -1.40 -9.56 10.39
C SER A 56 -1.86 -10.32 11.64
N GLN A 57 -2.24 -9.64 12.72
CA GLN A 57 -2.83 -10.28 13.89
C GLN A 57 -4.26 -10.75 13.59
N ASP A 58 -5.09 -9.89 13.00
CA ASP A 58 -6.49 -10.21 12.67
C ASP A 58 -6.59 -11.42 11.72
N LEU A 59 -5.72 -11.52 10.70
CA LEU A 59 -5.73 -12.64 9.75
C LEU A 59 -5.21 -13.97 10.32
N ARG A 60 -4.48 -13.96 11.43
CA ARG A 60 -4.06 -15.18 12.12
C ARG A 60 -5.19 -15.75 12.97
N GLU A 61 -6.04 -14.90 13.52
CA GLU A 61 -7.17 -15.29 14.38
C GLU A 61 -8.31 -15.95 13.59
N THR A 62 -8.44 -15.68 12.28
CA THR A 62 -9.52 -16.22 11.44
C THR A 62 -9.28 -17.62 10.86
N GLY A 63 -8.17 -18.29 11.18
CA GLY A 63 -7.92 -19.69 10.79
C GLY A 63 -7.63 -19.94 9.30
N ILE A 64 -7.42 -18.88 8.50
CA ILE A 64 -7.06 -18.98 7.07
C ILE A 64 -5.54 -19.06 6.94
N SER A 65 -5.02 -20.10 6.29
CA SER A 65 -3.57 -20.32 6.15
C SER A 65 -3.12 -20.49 4.69
N GLY A 66 -1.81 -20.35 4.46
CA GLY A 66 -1.17 -20.66 3.19
C GLY A 66 -1.48 -19.67 2.06
N ARG A 67 -1.60 -20.16 0.81
CA ARG A 67 -1.71 -19.31 -0.39
C ARG A 67 -2.98 -18.45 -0.41
N ARG A 68 -4.09 -18.94 0.15
CA ARG A 68 -5.34 -18.18 0.26
C ARG A 68 -5.20 -17.00 1.22
N GLN A 69 -4.48 -17.19 2.33
CA GLN A 69 -4.17 -16.11 3.26
C GLN A 69 -3.37 -15.01 2.58
N LYS A 70 -2.35 -15.37 1.78
CA LYS A 70 -1.52 -14.39 1.09
C LYS A 70 -2.31 -13.50 0.11
N VAL A 71 -3.16 -14.09 -0.73
CA VAL A 71 -3.98 -13.33 -1.69
C VAL A 71 -4.94 -12.39 -0.97
N MET A 72 -5.58 -12.87 0.10
CA MET A 72 -6.48 -12.06 0.90
C MET A 72 -5.73 -10.93 1.61
N LEU A 73 -4.54 -11.22 2.14
CA LEU A 73 -3.65 -10.23 2.76
C LEU A 73 -3.23 -9.15 1.77
N ASP A 74 -2.87 -9.51 0.54
CA ASP A 74 -2.49 -8.54 -0.51
C ASP A 74 -3.67 -7.61 -0.85
N GLN A 75 -4.90 -8.14 -0.92
CA GLN A 75 -6.11 -7.34 -1.17
C GLN A 75 -6.42 -6.38 -0.02
N VAL A 76 -6.38 -6.88 1.22
CA VAL A 76 -6.62 -6.07 2.43
C VAL A 76 -5.55 -4.98 2.56
N ALA A 77 -4.28 -5.31 2.34
CA ALA A 77 -3.19 -4.34 2.36
C ALA A 77 -3.41 -3.23 1.31
N ALA A 78 -3.73 -3.60 0.07
CA ALA A 78 -4.00 -2.63 -0.99
C ALA A 78 -5.20 -1.72 -0.66
N GLN A 79 -6.27 -2.28 -0.08
CA GLN A 79 -7.43 -1.51 0.38
C GLN A 79 -7.04 -0.50 1.46
N LEU A 80 -6.29 -0.93 2.48
CA LEU A 80 -5.86 -0.07 3.59
C LEU A 80 -4.96 1.06 3.10
N ILE A 81 -3.99 0.76 2.23
CA ILE A 81 -3.10 1.75 1.61
C ILE A 81 -3.91 2.83 0.88
N LEU A 82 -4.90 2.42 0.07
CA LEU A 82 -5.74 3.36 -0.66
C LEU A 82 -6.62 4.19 0.30
N GLN A 83 -7.18 3.56 1.32
CA GLN A 83 -8.01 4.25 2.32
C GLN A 83 -7.21 5.33 3.04
N THR A 84 -5.98 5.02 3.51
CA THR A 84 -5.09 6.00 4.14
C THR A 84 -4.82 7.20 3.21
N TYR A 85 -4.53 6.95 1.93
CA TYR A 85 -4.35 8.04 0.96
C TYR A 85 -5.58 8.95 0.84
N LEU A 86 -6.77 8.35 0.73
CA LEU A 86 -8.02 9.10 0.59
C LEU A 86 -8.34 9.91 1.85
N ASP A 87 -8.08 9.36 3.03
CA ASP A 87 -8.29 10.04 4.31
C ASP A 87 -7.33 11.23 4.47
N ASP A 88 -6.04 11.06 4.14
CA ASP A 88 -5.06 12.17 4.16
C ASP A 88 -5.49 13.31 3.22
N LYS A 89 -6.02 12.98 2.04
CA LYS A 89 -6.53 13.99 1.09
C LYS A 89 -7.80 14.69 1.57
N ARG A 90 -8.67 14.00 2.31
CA ARG A 90 -9.86 14.63 2.93
C ARG A 90 -9.46 15.64 4.00
N HIS A 91 -8.49 15.29 4.86
CA HIS A 91 -8.02 16.17 5.92
C HIS A 91 -7.26 17.39 5.38
N ALA A 92 -6.48 17.23 4.30
CA ALA A 92 -5.75 18.34 3.68
C ALA A 92 -6.64 19.37 2.96
N ALA A 93 -7.90 19.03 2.70
CA ALA A 93 -8.88 19.90 2.02
C ALA A 93 -9.78 20.68 2.98
N THR A 94 -9.56 20.56 4.29
CA THR A 94 -10.27 21.27 5.37
C THR A 94 -9.36 22.36 5.96
#